data_AF-A0A7C6U7A5-F1
#
_entry.id   AF-A0A7C6U7A5-F1
#
_cell.length_a   1.000
_cell.length_b   1.000
_cell.length_c   1.000
_cell.angle_alpha   90.00
_cell.angle_beta   90.00
_cell.angle_gamma   90.00
#
_symmetry.space_group_name_H-M   'P 1'
#
loop_
_entity.id
_entity.type
_entity.pdbx_description
1 polymer ?
#
loop_
_entity_poly.entity_id
_entity_poly.type
_entity_poly.pdbx_seq_one_letter_code
_entity_poly.pdbx_strand_id
1 'polypeptide(L)'
;MSTQLTVTQCATCGVEHAEPLPEVCPICADERQFVPPSGQRWTSPAESRAAGAHLEFVELETDVVGIVQRSCPGIGQKPALIRTEHGNVLVEVPNMISDEAVASVRGWGGIAAIIASHPHMYGVQSLWSAAFDDAPVYVSAADERWLGLRPANTVVWGGRGS
;
A
#
# COMPACT_ATOMS: atom_id res chain seq x y z
N MET A 1 -19.88 -12.03 5.02
CA MET A 1 -19.42 -11.13 6.10
C MET A 1 -17.91 -11.06 5.98
N SER A 2 -17.38 -10.00 5.37
CA SER A 2 -15.92 -9.86 5.22
C SER A 2 -15.35 -9.41 6.56
N THR A 3 -14.50 -10.23 7.17
CA THR A 3 -13.74 -9.83 8.36
C THR A 3 -12.88 -8.64 7.96
N GLN A 4 -13.10 -7.46 8.56
CA GLN A 4 -12.23 -6.31 8.30
C GLN A 4 -10.82 -6.66 8.75
N LEU A 5 -9.94 -6.88 7.77
CA LEU A 5 -8.53 -7.07 8.01
C LEU A 5 -8.02 -5.78 8.67
N THR A 6 -7.52 -5.90 9.90
CA THR A 6 -6.96 -4.76 10.64
C THR A 6 -5.45 -4.86 10.56
N VAL A 7 -4.80 -3.80 10.09
CA VAL A 7 -3.33 -3.74 9.97
C VAL A 7 -2.79 -2.54 10.75
N THR A 8 -1.59 -2.71 11.27
CA THR A 8 -0.78 -1.61 11.79
C THR A 8 0.18 -1.18 10.69
N GLN A 9 0.56 0.10 10.66
CA GLN A 9 1.51 0.65 9.71
C GLN A 9 2.53 1.55 10.39
N CYS A 10 3.73 1.62 9.84
CA CYS A 10 4.75 2.54 10.28
C CYS A 10 4.29 3.99 10.01
N ALA A 11 4.27 4.85 11.02
CA ALA A 11 3.84 6.24 10.83
C ALA A 11 4.79 7.05 9.93
N THR A 12 6.05 6.59 9.78
CA THR A 12 7.06 7.25 8.95
C THR A 12 6.98 6.86 7.49
N CYS A 13 7.01 5.56 7.16
CA CYS A 13 6.98 5.10 5.77
C CYS A 13 5.58 4.70 5.30
N GLY A 14 4.59 4.56 6.18
CA GLY A 14 3.22 4.19 5.80
C GLY A 14 3.03 2.74 5.36
N VAL A 15 4.07 1.90 5.50
CA VAL A 15 4.00 0.48 5.13
C VAL A 15 3.37 -0.34 6.25
N GLU A 16 2.50 -1.28 5.87
CA GLU A 16 1.83 -2.22 6.77
C GLU A 16 2.78 -3.26 7.40
N HIS A 17 2.44 -3.66 8.64
CA HIS A 17 3.14 -4.66 9.42
C HIS A 17 2.16 -5.54 10.19
N ALA A 18 2.52 -6.82 10.31
CA ALA A 18 1.85 -7.78 11.19
C ALA A 18 2.36 -7.66 12.63
N GLU A 19 1.52 -8.03 13.60
CA GLU A 19 1.95 -8.26 14.98
C GLU A 19 2.76 -9.56 15.11
N PRO A 20 3.75 -9.64 16.02
CA PRO A 20 4.23 -8.55 16.88
C PRO A 20 5.05 -7.51 16.12
N LEU A 21 4.82 -6.23 16.40
CA LEU A 21 5.55 -5.14 15.73
C LEU A 21 7.04 -5.13 16.15
N PRO A 22 7.96 -4.87 15.21
CA PRO A 22 9.35 -4.65 15.55
C PRO A 22 9.53 -3.33 16.30
N GLU A 23 10.56 -3.24 17.14
CA GLU A 23 10.90 -2.00 17.87
C GLU A 23 11.17 -0.84 16.91
N VAL A 24 11.84 -1.13 15.79
CA VAL A 24 12.09 -0.19 14.69
C VAL A 24 11.63 -0.82 13.39
N CYS A 25 10.95 -0.06 12.53
CA CYS A 25 10.55 -0.51 11.22
C CYS A 25 11.80 -0.89 10.39
N PRO A 26 11.94 -2.16 9.93
CA PRO A 26 13.11 -2.61 9.19
C PRO A 26 13.35 -1.82 7.90
N ILE A 27 12.25 -1.41 7.24
CA ILE A 27 12.28 -0.58 6.03
C ILE A 27 12.89 0.81 6.34
N CYS A 28 12.48 1.44 7.45
CA CYS A 28 13.02 2.75 7.86
C CYS A 28 14.43 2.69 8.46
N ALA A 29 14.84 1.53 9.00
CA ALA A 29 16.17 1.33 9.56
C ALA A 29 17.24 1.06 8.48
N ASP A 30 16.82 0.71 7.25
CA ASP A 30 17.71 0.62 6.09
C ASP A 30 18.23 2.02 5.73
N GLU A 31 19.50 2.11 5.30
CA GLU A 31 20.22 3.38 5.02
C GLU A 31 19.52 4.32 4.02
N ARG A 32 18.48 3.81 3.35
CA ARG A 32 17.67 4.51 2.37
C ARG A 32 16.58 5.40 2.99
N GLN A 33 16.38 5.37 4.32
CA GLN A 33 15.47 6.27 5.05
C GLN A 33 16.02 6.64 6.44
N PHE A 34 15.34 7.58 7.11
CA PHE A 34 15.69 8.03 8.45
C PHE A 34 14.48 7.89 9.38
N VAL A 35 14.70 7.29 10.55
CA VAL A 35 13.74 7.34 11.66
C VAL A 35 13.68 8.78 12.17
N PRO A 36 12.51 9.44 12.20
CA PRO A 36 12.40 10.83 12.66
C PRO A 36 13.02 11.02 14.06
N PRO A 37 13.45 12.25 14.43
CA PRO A 37 14.08 12.48 15.73
C PRO A 37 13.16 12.17 16.92
N SER A 38 11.84 12.13 16.68
CA SER A 38 10.83 11.70 17.64
C SER A 38 10.80 10.18 17.90
N GLY A 39 11.61 9.40 17.19
CA GLY A 39 11.64 7.94 17.27
C GLY A 39 10.61 7.23 16.39
N GLN A 40 10.64 5.90 16.43
CA GLN A 40 9.69 5.03 15.73
C GLN A 40 8.28 5.20 16.30
N ARG A 41 7.28 5.26 15.41
CA ARG A 41 5.86 5.26 15.76
C ARG A 41 5.08 4.32 14.85
N TRP A 42 4.08 3.68 15.44
CA TRP A 42 3.13 2.80 14.77
C TRP A 42 1.73 3.44 14.83
N THR A 43 0.92 3.21 13.81
CA THR A 43 -0.47 3.69 13.72
C THR A 43 -1.32 2.72 12.90
N SER A 44 -2.61 2.98 12.71
CA SER A 44 -3.47 2.23 11.79
C SER A 44 -4.14 3.14 10.75
N PRO A 45 -4.66 2.57 9.65
CA PRO A 45 -5.52 3.33 8.73
C PRO A 45 -6.76 3.92 9.41
N ALA A 46 -7.32 3.25 10.41
CA ALA A 46 -8.46 3.75 11.18
C ALA A 46 -8.11 5.00 12.00
N GLU A 47 -6.98 4.98 12.72
CA GLU A 47 -6.47 6.14 13.45
C GLU A 47 -6.13 7.30 12.50
N SER A 48 -5.49 6.98 11.37
CA SER A 48 -5.15 7.97 10.34
C SER A 48 -6.42 8.64 9.80
N ARG A 49 -7.47 7.86 9.52
CA ARG A 49 -8.79 8.38 9.10
C ARG A 49 -9.39 9.31 10.14
N ALA A 50 -9.36 8.91 11.42
CA ALA A 50 -9.88 9.72 12.51
C ALA A 50 -9.13 11.05 12.66
N ALA A 51 -7.84 11.09 12.29
CA ALA A 51 -7.02 12.29 12.22
C ALA A 51 -7.21 13.11 10.92
N GLY A 52 -8.13 12.71 10.03
CA GLY A 52 -8.46 13.42 8.79
C GLY A 52 -7.74 12.91 7.54
N ALA A 53 -7.06 11.77 7.60
CA ALA A 53 -6.44 11.16 6.43
C ALA A 53 -7.51 10.74 5.40
N HIS A 54 -7.32 11.12 4.15
CA HIS A 54 -8.22 10.78 3.04
C HIS A 54 -7.49 10.75 1.70
N LEU A 55 -8.14 10.19 0.69
CA LEU A 55 -7.63 10.07 -0.67
C LEU A 55 -8.45 10.95 -1.61
N GLU A 56 -7.76 11.66 -2.49
CA GLU A 56 -8.35 12.37 -3.63
C GLU A 56 -7.85 11.71 -4.92
N PHE A 57 -8.63 11.80 -5.99
CA PHE A 57 -8.26 11.22 -7.29
C PHE A 57 -8.15 12.32 -8.33
N VAL A 58 -7.08 12.28 -9.12
CA VAL A 58 -6.81 13.26 -10.19
C VAL A 58 -6.44 12.51 -11.46
N GLU A 59 -6.99 12.92 -12.60
CA GLU A 59 -6.49 12.43 -13.89
C GLU A 59 -5.13 13.08 -14.17
N LEU A 60 -4.09 12.26 -14.29
CA LEU A 60 -2.74 12.72 -14.62
C LEU A 60 -2.53 12.75 -16.13
N GLU A 61 -3.01 11.71 -16.80
CA GLU A 61 -3.03 11.51 -18.24
C GLU A 61 -4.27 10.67 -18.58
N THR A 62 -4.58 10.54 -19.87
CA THR A 62 -5.62 9.61 -20.32
C THR A 62 -5.37 8.21 -19.76
N ASP A 63 -6.36 7.67 -19.05
CA ASP A 63 -6.32 6.36 -18.38
C ASP A 63 -5.28 6.20 -17.27
N VAL A 64 -4.71 7.30 -16.78
CA VAL A 64 -3.81 7.32 -15.60
C VAL A 64 -4.43 8.20 -14.51
N VAL A 65 -4.93 7.57 -13.46
CA VAL A 65 -5.53 8.26 -12.31
C VAL A 65 -4.54 8.29 -11.16
N GLY A 66 -4.02 9.46 -10.83
CA GLY A 66 -3.22 9.67 -9.63
C GLY A 66 -4.08 9.63 -8.37
N ILE A 67 -3.55 9.01 -7.32
CA ILE A 67 -4.20 8.91 -6.01
C ILE A 67 -3.43 9.81 -5.04
N VAL A 68 -4.01 10.97 -4.76
CA VAL A 68 -3.41 11.98 -3.89
C VAL A 68 -3.76 11.67 -2.44
N GLN A 69 -2.73 11.53 -1.61
CA GLN A 69 -2.86 11.21 -0.20
C GLN A 69 -2.82 12.50 0.64
N ARG A 70 -3.90 12.78 1.38
CA ARG A 70 -4.01 13.97 2.25
C ARG A 70 -3.95 13.55 3.71
N SER A 71 -3.12 14.23 4.49
CA SER A 71 -2.92 13.97 5.93
C SER A 71 -2.62 12.50 6.28
N CYS A 72 -2.11 11.73 5.31
CA CYS A 72 -1.75 10.33 5.49
C CYS A 72 -0.34 10.21 6.08
N PRO A 73 -0.04 9.15 6.85
CA PRO A 73 1.32 8.81 7.20
C PRO A 73 2.13 8.43 5.95
N GLY A 74 3.45 8.37 6.08
CA GLY A 74 4.34 8.00 4.99
C GLY A 74 5.19 9.15 4.48
N ILE A 75 5.83 8.90 3.34
CA ILE A 75 6.84 9.77 2.73
C ILE A 75 6.29 10.54 1.52
N GLY A 76 4.97 10.60 1.37
CA GLY A 76 4.32 11.23 0.22
C GLY A 76 4.38 10.36 -1.04
N GLN A 77 4.14 9.05 -0.91
CA GLN A 77 4.06 8.13 -2.04
C GLN A 77 3.04 8.64 -3.06
N LYS A 78 3.30 8.33 -4.34
CA LYS A 78 2.48 8.76 -5.49
C LYS A 78 1.83 7.56 -6.19
N PRO A 79 0.88 6.87 -5.52
CA PRO A 79 0.16 5.78 -6.14
C PRO A 79 -0.69 6.26 -7.33
N ALA A 80 -0.81 5.40 -8.33
CA ALA A 80 -1.63 5.65 -9.50
C ALA A 80 -2.35 4.39 -9.94
N LEU A 81 -3.59 4.54 -10.40
CA LEU A 81 -4.35 3.50 -11.09
C LEU A 81 -4.16 3.67 -12.59
N ILE A 82 -3.53 2.68 -13.23
CA ILE A 82 -3.40 2.60 -14.67
C ILE A 82 -4.58 1.79 -15.21
N ARG A 83 -5.43 2.44 -16.00
CA ARG A 83 -6.63 1.83 -16.55
C ARG A 83 -6.33 1.22 -17.91
N THR A 84 -6.81 -0.01 -18.15
CA THR A 84 -6.59 -0.71 -19.42
C THR A 84 -7.83 -1.52 -19.79
N GLU A 85 -7.96 -1.90 -21.05
CA GLU A 85 -9.01 -2.80 -21.52
C GLU A 85 -8.91 -4.24 -20.96
N HIS A 86 -7.75 -4.59 -20.39
CA HIS A 86 -7.46 -5.92 -19.83
C HIS A 86 -7.49 -5.94 -18.29
N GLY A 87 -7.94 -4.85 -17.66
CA GLY A 87 -7.98 -4.68 -16.22
C GLY A 87 -6.98 -3.64 -15.72
N ASN A 88 -7.32 -3.00 -14.60
CA ASN A 88 -6.52 -1.90 -14.08
C ASN A 88 -5.37 -2.39 -13.21
N VAL A 89 -4.25 -1.67 -13.21
CA VAL A 89 -3.09 -1.94 -12.36
C VAL A 89 -2.91 -0.80 -11.37
N LEU A 90 -2.84 -1.12 -10.08
CA LEU A 90 -2.44 -0.17 -9.05
C LEU A 90 -0.91 -0.18 -8.94
N VAL A 91 -0.28 0.94 -9.32
CA VAL A 91 1.16 1.14 -9.29
C VAL A 91 1.51 2.01 -8.09
N GLU A 92 2.41 1.50 -7.24
CA GLU A 92 2.58 1.90 -5.84
C GLU A 92 1.26 1.82 -5.05
N VAL A 93 1.35 1.73 -3.73
CA VAL A 93 0.15 1.47 -2.92
C VAL A 93 -0.12 2.64 -1.98
N PRO A 94 -1.37 3.12 -1.88
CA PRO A 94 -1.75 4.09 -0.86
C PRO A 94 -1.51 3.55 0.55
N ASN A 95 -1.15 4.42 1.49
CA ASN A 95 -0.97 4.11 2.92
C ASN A 95 -2.28 4.28 3.71
N MET A 96 -3.39 4.30 2.99
CA MET A 96 -4.72 4.57 3.50
C MET A 96 -5.72 3.87 2.60
N ILE A 97 -6.87 3.50 3.16
CA ILE A 97 -7.99 2.93 2.41
C ILE A 97 -9.30 3.39 3.05
N SER A 98 -10.30 3.66 2.24
CA SER A 98 -11.65 4.00 2.68
C SER A 98 -12.69 3.39 1.76
N ASP A 99 -13.91 3.20 2.26
CA ASP A 99 -15.01 2.65 1.46
C ASP A 99 -15.31 3.53 0.23
N GLU A 100 -15.16 4.86 0.38
CA GLU A 100 -15.30 5.82 -0.72
C GLU A 100 -14.24 5.61 -1.80
N ALA A 101 -12.96 5.49 -1.42
CA ALA A 101 -11.88 5.24 -2.36
C ALA A 101 -12.05 3.88 -3.06
N VAL A 102 -12.47 2.85 -2.33
CA VAL A 102 -12.78 1.53 -2.91
C VAL A 102 -13.93 1.63 -3.91
N ALA A 103 -15.00 2.36 -3.56
CA ALA A 103 -16.15 2.55 -4.44
C ALA A 103 -15.77 3.29 -5.74
N SER A 104 -14.95 4.35 -5.67
CA SER A 104 -14.46 5.07 -6.85
C SER A 104 -13.69 4.13 -7.78
N VAL A 105 -12.72 3.38 -7.26
CA VAL A 105 -11.90 2.48 -8.08
C VAL A 105 -12.71 1.31 -8.64
N ARG A 106 -13.68 0.76 -7.89
CA ARG A 106 -14.63 -0.23 -8.44
C ARG A 106 -15.47 0.36 -9.57
N GLY A 107 -15.89 1.62 -9.46
CA GLY A 107 -16.57 2.35 -10.53
C GLY A 107 -15.75 2.50 -11.81
N TRP A 108 -14.42 2.43 -11.71
CA TRP A 108 -13.50 2.45 -12.87
C TRP A 108 -13.06 1.07 -13.35
N GLY A 109 -13.68 -0.01 -12.87
CA GLY A 109 -13.39 -1.37 -13.30
C GLY A 109 -12.55 -2.19 -12.31
N GLY A 110 -12.29 -1.68 -11.11
CA GLY A 110 -11.59 -2.40 -10.05
C GLY A 110 -10.07 -2.44 -10.24
N ILE A 111 -9.43 -3.47 -9.69
CA ILE A 111 -7.97 -3.70 -9.75
C ILE A 111 -7.74 -5.16 -10.14
N ALA A 112 -6.97 -5.38 -11.20
CA ALA A 112 -6.55 -6.70 -11.66
C ALA A 112 -5.16 -7.10 -11.16
N ALA A 113 -4.32 -6.12 -10.82
CA ALA A 113 -2.99 -6.35 -10.24
C ALA A 113 -2.54 -5.15 -9.40
N ILE A 114 -1.74 -5.43 -8.37
CA ILE A 114 -1.06 -4.43 -7.55
C ILE A 114 0.44 -4.66 -7.70
N ILE A 115 1.19 -3.59 -7.93
CA ILE A 115 2.65 -3.64 -7.98
C ILE A 115 3.23 -2.41 -7.29
N ALA A 116 4.28 -2.62 -6.52
CA ALA A 116 5.08 -1.56 -5.96
C ALA A 116 6.53 -1.68 -6.45
N SER A 117 7.15 -0.56 -6.79
CA SER A 117 8.50 -0.55 -7.38
C SER A 117 9.59 -0.97 -6.39
N HIS A 118 9.41 -0.70 -5.09
CA HIS A 118 10.36 -1.01 -4.03
C HIS A 118 9.71 -0.90 -2.63
N PRO A 119 10.35 -1.40 -1.54
CA PRO A 119 9.71 -1.59 -0.24
C PRO A 119 9.01 -0.39 0.39
N HIS A 120 9.51 0.84 0.17
CA HIS A 120 8.91 2.05 0.72
C HIS A 120 7.56 2.41 0.08
N MET A 121 7.20 1.75 -1.01
CA MET A 121 5.98 2.00 -1.77
C MET A 121 4.90 0.92 -1.57
N TYR A 122 5.12 0.01 -0.61
CA TYR A 122 4.21 -1.10 -0.29
C TYR A 122 2.88 -0.67 0.36
N GLY A 123 2.85 0.51 0.99
CA GLY A 123 1.64 1.08 1.60
C GLY A 123 0.85 0.07 2.43
N VAL A 124 -0.48 0.04 2.25
CA VAL A 124 -1.37 -0.98 2.82
C VAL A 124 -1.84 -2.02 1.78
N GLN A 125 -0.88 -2.68 1.14
CA GLN A 125 -1.11 -3.65 0.05
C GLN A 125 -2.07 -4.79 0.40
N SER A 126 -2.08 -5.29 1.63
CA SER A 126 -3.01 -6.35 2.04
C SER A 126 -4.45 -5.85 2.06
N LEU A 127 -4.68 -4.60 2.47
CA LEU A 127 -6.02 -4.01 2.49
C LEU A 127 -6.55 -3.75 1.08
N TRP A 128 -5.71 -3.20 0.20
CA TRP A 128 -6.09 -3.00 -1.20
C TRP A 128 -6.30 -4.33 -1.91
N SER A 129 -5.45 -5.33 -1.72
CA SER A 129 -5.66 -6.67 -2.29
C SER A 129 -7.02 -7.25 -1.85
N ALA A 130 -7.28 -7.29 -0.55
CA ALA A 130 -8.52 -7.85 0.01
C ALA A 130 -9.78 -7.09 -0.45
N ALA A 131 -9.69 -5.75 -0.58
CA ALA A 131 -10.81 -4.92 -1.02
C ALA A 131 -11.18 -5.14 -2.49
N PHE A 132 -10.29 -5.69 -3.31
CA PHE A 132 -10.47 -5.95 -4.74
C PHE A 132 -10.36 -7.45 -5.06
N ASP A 133 -11.14 -8.25 -4.32
CA ASP A 133 -11.36 -9.67 -4.61
C ASP A 133 -10.04 -10.49 -4.59
N ASP A 134 -9.20 -10.17 -3.59
CA ASP A 134 -7.84 -10.71 -3.40
C ASP A 134 -6.95 -10.49 -4.64
N ALA A 135 -7.00 -9.29 -5.24
CA ALA A 135 -6.16 -8.92 -6.38
C ALA A 135 -4.68 -9.26 -6.11
N PRO A 136 -3.96 -9.86 -7.09
CA PRO A 136 -2.59 -10.30 -6.90
C PRO A 136 -1.64 -9.12 -6.66
N VAL A 137 -0.80 -9.25 -5.65
CA VAL A 137 0.27 -8.30 -5.31
C VAL A 137 1.60 -8.85 -5.79
N TYR A 138 2.17 -8.23 -6.81
CA TYR A 138 3.44 -8.65 -7.40
C TYR A 138 4.61 -8.05 -6.63
N VAL A 139 5.47 -8.92 -6.10
CA VAL A 139 6.63 -8.54 -5.28
C VAL A 139 7.91 -9.13 -5.88
N SER A 140 8.93 -8.31 -6.04
CA SER A 140 10.25 -8.79 -6.48
C SER A 140 10.83 -9.77 -5.47
N ALA A 141 11.40 -10.89 -5.94
CA ALA A 141 12.07 -11.87 -5.10
C ALA A 141 13.24 -11.26 -4.29
N ALA A 142 13.90 -10.24 -4.84
CA ALA A 142 14.96 -9.52 -4.12
C ALA A 142 14.43 -8.73 -2.92
N ASP A 143 13.15 -8.37 -2.94
CA ASP A 143 12.51 -7.52 -1.94
C ASP A 143 11.51 -8.24 -1.04
N GLU A 144 11.21 -9.52 -1.31
CA GLU A 144 10.25 -10.31 -0.55
C GLU A 144 10.48 -10.27 0.97
N ARG A 145 11.75 -10.26 1.40
CA ARG A 145 12.13 -10.18 2.82
C ARG A 145 11.67 -8.90 3.52
N TRP A 146 11.31 -7.85 2.78
CA TRP A 146 10.87 -6.57 3.33
C TRP A 146 9.37 -6.51 3.62
N LEU A 147 8.60 -7.54 3.24
CA LEU A 147 7.18 -7.62 3.55
C LEU A 147 6.97 -7.69 5.08
N GLY A 148 6.60 -6.56 5.68
CA GLY A 148 6.21 -6.47 7.09
C GLY A 148 4.89 -7.18 7.39
N LEU A 149 3.99 -7.21 6.41
CA LEU A 149 2.82 -8.07 6.32
C LEU A 149 2.77 -8.62 4.90
N ARG A 150 2.46 -9.91 4.77
CA ARG A 150 2.33 -10.56 3.46
C ARG A 150 0.84 -10.60 3.04
N PRO A 151 0.45 -9.97 1.92
CA PRO A 151 -0.88 -10.12 1.34
C PRO A 151 -1.22 -11.57 1.04
N ALA A 152 -2.49 -11.91 1.14
CA ALA A 152 -2.98 -13.27 0.89
C ALA A 152 -2.62 -13.77 -0.52
N ASN A 153 -2.73 -12.90 -1.53
CA ASN A 153 -2.39 -13.22 -2.92
C ASN A 153 -1.06 -12.56 -3.36
N THR A 154 0.04 -12.90 -2.67
CA THR A 154 1.38 -12.42 -3.05
C THR A 154 1.97 -13.28 -4.17
N VAL A 155 2.38 -12.65 -5.27
CA VAL A 155 3.07 -13.28 -6.39
C VAL A 155 4.53 -12.82 -6.42
N VAL A 156 5.45 -13.71 -6.09
CA VAL A 156 6.89 -13.40 -6.08
C VAL A 156 7.49 -13.63 -7.45
N TRP A 157 8.21 -12.64 -8.00
CA TRP A 157 8.77 -12.70 -9.36
C TRP A 157 10.27 -12.37 -9.40
N GLY A 158 10.98 -12.84 -10.43
CA GLY A 158 12.39 -12.51 -10.65
C GLY A 158 13.40 -13.30 -9.79
N GLY A 159 12.96 -14.39 -9.14
CA GLY A 159 13.87 -15.35 -8.51
C GLY A 159 14.68 -16.13 -9.55
N ARG A 160 15.93 -16.49 -9.23
CA ARG A 160 16.63 -17.53 -9.98
C ARG A 160 15.86 -18.84 -9.73
N GLY A 161 15.37 -19.49 -10.78
CA GLY A 161 14.75 -20.81 -10.66
C GLY A 161 15.67 -21.74 -9.86
N SER A 162 15.12 -22.41 -8.86
CA SER A 162 15.78 -23.51 -8.16
C SER A 162 16.07 -24.66 -9.11
#